data_AF-A0AA91I451-F1
#
_entry.id   AF-A0AA91I451-F1
#
_cell.length_a   1.000
_cell.length_b   1.000
_cell.length_c   1.000
_cell.angle_alpha   90.00
_cell.angle_beta   90.00
_cell.angle_gamma   90.00
#
_symmetry.space_group_name_H-M   'P 1'
#
loop_
_entity.id
_entity.type
_entity.pdbx_description
1 polymer ?
#
loop_
_entity_poly.entity_id
_entity_poly.type
_entity_poly.pdbx_seq_one_letter_code
_entity_poly.pdbx_strand_id
1 'polypeptide(L)'
;MAYRRQAILCDEPVREALRKAIATTRAKWPFTIDAWVLLPDHLHTIWALPADDADFATRWSVIKRQVSVVCRDTYRRAEWINASKQKHRESTLWQRRYWEHQIRDETDFARHMDYIHYNPVKHGYCQRVSEWPYSTFHRYVKDGVYSMDWGGDGVDDLATGE
;
A
#
# COMPACT_ATOMS: atom_id res chain seq x y z
N MET A 1 -1.96 -5.51 3.41
CA MET A 1 -1.40 -6.00 4.70
C MET A 1 -0.62 -7.29 4.49
N ALA A 2 0.54 -7.38 5.13
CA ALA A 2 1.33 -8.59 5.28
C ALA A 2 0.60 -9.58 6.21
N TYR A 3 0.73 -10.87 5.93
CA TYR A 3 0.11 -11.90 6.76
C TYR A 3 0.69 -11.84 8.18
N ARG A 4 -0.18 -11.93 9.21
CA ARG A 4 0.21 -11.80 10.63
C ARG A 4 0.96 -10.50 10.95
N ARG A 5 0.71 -9.41 10.20
CA ARG A 5 1.33 -8.09 10.42
C ARG A 5 2.87 -8.15 10.49
N GLN A 6 3.48 -9.02 9.67
CA GLN A 6 4.93 -9.08 9.55
C GLN A 6 5.49 -7.75 9.05
N ALA A 7 6.50 -7.21 9.73
CA ALA A 7 7.23 -6.01 9.35
C ALA A 7 8.26 -6.31 8.24
N ILE A 8 7.80 -6.67 7.05
CA ILE A 8 8.64 -7.12 5.91
C ILE A 8 8.47 -6.27 4.65
N LEU A 9 7.44 -5.42 4.57
CA LEU A 9 7.11 -4.73 3.33
C LEU A 9 8.09 -3.61 2.99
N CYS A 10 8.78 -3.05 3.99
CA CYS A 10 9.83 -2.04 3.78
C CYS A 10 11.20 -2.64 3.45
N ASP A 11 11.37 -3.96 3.55
CA ASP A 11 12.62 -4.62 3.19
C ASP A 11 12.91 -4.43 1.71
N GLU A 12 14.18 -4.19 1.36
CA GLU A 12 14.60 -3.92 -0.01
C GLU A 12 14.10 -4.99 -1.02
N PRO A 13 14.26 -6.31 -0.79
CA PRO A 13 13.76 -7.31 -1.73
C PRO A 13 12.25 -7.21 -1.98
N VAL A 14 11.47 -6.89 -0.96
CA VAL A 14 10.01 -6.75 -1.08
C VAL A 14 9.64 -5.46 -1.81
N ARG A 15 10.32 -4.35 -1.52
CA ARG A 15 10.13 -3.06 -2.23
C ARG A 15 10.47 -3.17 -3.71
N GLU A 16 11.59 -3.80 -4.05
CA GLU A 16 12.00 -4.07 -5.43
C GLU A 16 10.96 -4.93 -6.17
N ALA A 17 10.54 -6.03 -5.54
CA ALA A 17 9.51 -6.92 -6.08
C ALA A 17 8.18 -6.19 -6.30
N LEU A 18 7.77 -5.34 -5.35
CA LEU A 18 6.52 -4.59 -5.42
C LEU A 18 6.55 -3.56 -6.54
N ARG A 19 7.65 -2.80 -6.68
CA ARG A 19 7.81 -1.83 -7.78
C ARG A 19 7.75 -2.51 -9.14
N LYS A 20 8.47 -3.62 -9.31
CA LYS A 20 8.47 -4.39 -10.56
C LYS A 20 7.09 -4.98 -10.86
N ALA A 21 6.40 -5.50 -9.84
CA ALA A 21 5.08 -6.08 -9.99
C ALA A 21 4.03 -5.04 -10.38
N ILE A 22 4.08 -3.86 -9.77
CA ILE A 22 3.22 -2.71 -10.12
C ILE A 22 3.48 -2.29 -11.57
N ALA A 23 4.75 -2.07 -11.95
CA ALA A 23 5.10 -1.66 -13.30
C ALA A 23 4.65 -2.67 -14.37
N THR A 24 4.89 -3.97 -14.12
CA THR A 24 4.50 -5.05 -15.03
C THR A 24 2.98 -5.16 -15.16
N THR A 25 2.26 -5.04 -14.04
CA THR A 25 0.78 -5.09 -14.04
C THR A 25 0.20 -3.89 -14.78
N ARG A 26 0.72 -2.68 -14.51
CA ARG A 26 0.28 -1.43 -15.13
C ARG A 26 0.51 -1.40 -16.65
N ALA A 27 1.55 -2.06 -17.15
CA ALA A 27 1.80 -2.19 -18.59
C ALA A 27 0.72 -3.01 -19.32
N LYS A 28 0.10 -3.97 -18.63
CA LYS A 28 -0.98 -4.82 -19.19
C LYS A 28 -2.37 -4.25 -18.93
N TRP A 29 -2.58 -3.72 -17.74
CA TRP A 29 -3.84 -3.17 -17.27
C TRP A 29 -3.58 -1.79 -16.66
N PRO A 30 -3.73 -0.70 -17.43
CA PRO A 30 -3.40 0.64 -16.97
C PRO A 30 -4.16 1.05 -15.71
N PHE A 31 -3.52 1.85 -14.86
CA PHE A 31 -4.08 2.56 -13.71
C PHE A 31 -3.09 3.63 -13.25
N THR A 32 -3.56 4.70 -12.60
CA THR A 32 -2.70 5.67 -11.92
C THR A 32 -2.62 5.37 -10.44
N ILE A 33 -1.60 5.91 -9.78
CA ILE A 33 -1.45 5.86 -8.33
C ILE A 33 -1.46 7.30 -7.85
N ASP A 34 -2.60 7.71 -7.30
CA ASP A 34 -2.81 9.07 -6.81
C ASP A 34 -2.23 9.18 -5.41
N ALA A 35 -2.49 8.23 -4.51
CA ALA A 35 -1.82 8.14 -3.22
C ALA A 35 -1.18 6.78 -3.00
N TRP A 36 -0.12 6.76 -2.21
CA TRP A 36 0.57 5.55 -1.77
C TRP A 36 1.34 5.85 -0.48
N VAL A 37 1.21 4.96 0.49
CA VAL A 37 2.13 4.82 1.63
C VAL A 37 2.44 3.35 1.84
N LEU A 38 3.71 3.02 1.99
CA LEU A 38 4.18 1.68 2.35
C LEU A 38 4.71 1.74 3.78
N LEU A 39 4.13 0.91 4.64
CA LEU A 39 4.48 0.75 6.04
C LEU A 39 5.09 -0.65 6.22
N PRO A 40 5.76 -0.94 7.35
CA PRO A 40 6.45 -2.21 7.53
C PRO A 40 5.55 -3.44 7.31
N ASP A 41 4.28 -3.38 7.71
CA ASP A 41 3.36 -4.51 7.67
C ASP A 41 2.10 -4.29 6.83
N HIS A 42 1.87 -3.08 6.31
CA HIS A 42 0.75 -2.79 5.42
C HIS A 42 1.04 -1.62 4.48
N LEU A 43 0.08 -1.32 3.61
CA LEU A 43 0.15 -0.20 2.69
C LEU A 43 -1.27 0.31 2.49
N HIS A 44 -1.37 1.60 2.15
CA HIS A 44 -2.60 2.22 1.68
C HIS A 44 -2.33 2.92 0.34
N THR A 45 -3.33 2.93 -0.54
CA THR A 45 -3.19 3.56 -1.85
C THR A 45 -4.55 3.94 -2.44
N ILE A 46 -4.54 5.00 -3.25
CA ILE A 46 -5.65 5.41 -4.11
C ILE A 46 -5.22 5.15 -5.55
N TRP A 47 -6.03 4.40 -6.29
CA TRP A 47 -5.85 4.18 -7.72
C TRP A 47 -6.99 4.83 -8.48
N ALA A 48 -6.68 5.47 -9.61
CA ALA A 48 -7.68 5.74 -10.64
C ALA A 48 -7.52 4.71 -11.78
N LEU A 49 -8.63 4.10 -12.16
CA LEU A 49 -8.71 3.16 -13.26
C LEU A 49 -9.21 3.87 -14.53
N PRO A 50 -8.93 3.33 -15.72
CA PRO A 50 -9.53 3.83 -16.96
C PRO A 50 -11.06 3.85 -16.89
N ALA A 51 -11.68 4.68 -17.72
CA ALA A 51 -13.13 4.66 -17.90
C ALA A 51 -13.59 3.23 -18.27
N ASP A 52 -14.74 2.84 -17.73
CA ASP A 52 -15.36 1.51 -17.91
C ASP A 52 -14.52 0.32 -17.40
N ASP A 53 -13.50 0.57 -16.57
CA ASP A 53 -12.69 -0.47 -15.92
C ASP A 53 -12.81 -0.39 -14.39
N ALA A 54 -13.33 -1.45 -13.78
CA ALA A 54 -13.43 -1.61 -12.33
C ALA A 54 -12.57 -2.77 -11.79
N ASP A 55 -11.71 -3.38 -12.62
CA ASP A 55 -10.98 -4.60 -12.25
C ASP A 55 -9.68 -4.31 -11.49
N PHE A 56 -9.81 -3.63 -10.35
CA PHE A 56 -8.71 -3.46 -9.39
C PHE A 56 -8.34 -4.80 -8.73
N ALA A 57 -9.29 -5.73 -8.62
CA ALA A 57 -9.11 -7.01 -7.95
C ALA A 57 -8.10 -7.92 -8.68
N THR A 58 -8.20 -8.03 -10.01
CA THR A 58 -7.22 -8.79 -10.81
C THR A 58 -5.83 -8.16 -10.71
N ARG A 59 -5.75 -6.83 -10.82
CA ARG A 59 -4.47 -6.09 -10.68
C ARG A 59 -3.80 -6.40 -9.35
N TRP A 60 -4.54 -6.29 -8.24
CA TRP A 60 -4.02 -6.63 -6.92
C TRP A 60 -3.64 -8.09 -6.74
N SER A 61 -4.45 -9.01 -7.27
CA SER A 61 -4.16 -10.46 -7.25
C SER A 61 -2.84 -10.77 -7.95
N VAL A 62 -2.64 -10.18 -9.14
CA VAL A 62 -1.42 -10.35 -9.94
C VAL A 62 -0.20 -9.73 -9.24
N ILE A 63 -0.32 -8.52 -8.70
CA ILE A 63 0.77 -7.86 -7.95
C ILE A 63 1.18 -8.73 -6.75
N LYS A 64 0.21 -9.14 -5.91
CA LYS A 64 0.47 -9.98 -4.73
C LYS A 64 1.13 -11.30 -5.10
N ARG A 65 0.69 -11.93 -6.19
CA ARG A 65 1.27 -13.18 -6.70
C ARG A 65 2.71 -12.99 -7.14
N GLN A 66 3.02 -11.96 -7.93
CA GLN A 66 4.37 -11.69 -8.40
C GLN A 66 5.34 -11.47 -7.23
N VAL A 67 4.96 -10.63 -6.26
CA VAL A 67 5.77 -10.40 -5.05
C VAL A 67 5.97 -11.71 -4.28
N SER A 68 4.91 -12.52 -4.10
CA SER A 68 5.01 -13.80 -3.40
C SER A 68 5.92 -14.82 -4.10
N VAL A 69 6.05 -14.74 -5.42
CA VAL A 69 6.97 -15.60 -6.19
C VAL A 69 8.40 -15.14 -6.01
N VAL A 70 8.68 -13.85 -6.19
CA VAL A 70 10.03 -13.29 -6.08
C VAL A 70 10.58 -13.41 -4.65
N CYS A 71 9.74 -13.16 -3.65
CA CYS A 71 10.14 -13.15 -2.24
C CYS A 71 10.01 -14.52 -1.57
N ARG A 72 9.73 -15.59 -2.33
CA ARG A 72 9.40 -16.91 -1.76
C ARG A 72 10.50 -17.44 -0.85
N ASP A 73 11.73 -17.50 -1.34
CA ASP A 73 12.79 -18.24 -0.64
C ASP A 73 13.23 -17.53 0.64
N THR A 74 13.10 -16.20 0.69
CA THR A 74 13.46 -15.38 1.85
C THR A 74 12.33 -15.27 2.89
N TYR A 75 11.07 -15.18 2.45
CA TYR A 75 9.95 -14.81 3.33
C TYR A 75 8.87 -15.90 3.49
N ARG A 76 9.05 -17.08 2.88
CA ARG A 76 8.14 -18.21 3.11
C ARG A 76 8.31 -18.73 4.54
N ARG A 77 7.20 -18.86 5.25
CA ARG A 77 7.12 -19.44 6.60
C ARG A 77 6.40 -20.78 6.52
N ALA A 78 7.14 -21.87 6.35
CA ALA A 78 6.56 -23.20 6.16
C ALA A 78 5.63 -23.61 7.32
N GLU A 79 5.98 -23.20 8.53
CA GLU A 79 5.23 -23.40 9.78
C GLU A 79 3.86 -22.71 9.80
N TRP A 80 3.60 -21.76 8.90
CA TRP A 80 2.29 -21.08 8.80
C TRP A 80 1.43 -21.59 7.65
N ILE A 81 1.90 -22.58 6.91
CA ILE A 81 1.17 -23.20 5.81
C ILE A 81 0.20 -24.25 6.38
N ASN A 82 -1.07 -23.88 6.52
CA ASN A 82 -2.16 -24.80 6.91
C ASN A 82 -2.82 -25.47 5.67
N ALA A 83 -3.68 -26.47 5.92
CA ALA A 83 -4.35 -27.24 4.85
C ALA A 83 -5.12 -26.34 3.86
N SER A 84 -5.77 -25.26 4.34
CA SER A 84 -6.46 -24.31 3.49
C SER A 84 -5.49 -23.56 2.57
N LYS A 85 -4.37 -23.05 3.09
CA LYS A 85 -3.33 -22.38 2.29
C LYS A 85 -2.69 -23.32 1.27
N GLN A 86 -2.46 -24.58 1.63
CA GLN A 86 -1.96 -25.59 0.70
C GLN A 86 -2.95 -25.82 -0.45
N LYS A 87 -4.23 -26.03 -0.13
CA LYS A 87 -5.31 -26.24 -1.11
C LYS A 87 -5.43 -25.09 -2.11
N HIS A 88 -5.34 -23.85 -1.62
CA HIS A 88 -5.47 -22.66 -2.45
C HIS A 88 -4.14 -22.11 -2.98
N ARG A 89 -3.02 -22.83 -2.76
CA ARG A 89 -1.66 -22.43 -3.15
C ARG A 89 -1.31 -21.00 -2.71
N GLU A 90 -1.76 -20.61 -1.52
CA GLU A 90 -1.55 -19.29 -0.96
C GLU A 90 -0.14 -19.11 -0.41
N SER A 91 0.35 -17.88 -0.45
CA SER A 91 1.58 -17.50 0.25
C SER A 91 1.31 -17.20 1.74
N THR A 92 2.42 -17.10 2.48
CA THR A 92 2.46 -16.59 3.86
C THR A 92 2.88 -15.13 3.93
N LEU A 93 2.94 -14.45 2.78
CA LEU A 93 3.37 -13.05 2.70
C LEU A 93 2.18 -12.11 2.89
N TRP A 94 1.02 -12.43 2.32
CA TRP A 94 -0.15 -11.55 2.30
C TRP A 94 -1.31 -12.04 3.17
N GLN A 95 -1.99 -11.11 3.84
CA GLN A 95 -3.29 -11.37 4.43
C GLN A 95 -4.34 -11.60 3.33
N ARG A 96 -5.33 -12.47 3.63
CA ARG A 96 -6.48 -12.69 2.74
C ARG A 96 -7.35 -11.44 2.71
N ARG A 97 -7.94 -11.17 1.54
CA ARG A 97 -8.78 -9.98 1.29
C ARG A 97 -8.00 -8.69 1.57
N TYR A 98 -8.67 -7.57 1.40
CA TYR A 98 -8.20 -6.23 1.70
C TYR A 98 -9.44 -5.36 1.89
N TRP A 99 -9.24 -4.20 2.50
CA TRP A 99 -10.28 -3.18 2.56
C TRP A 99 -10.28 -2.38 1.27
N GLU A 100 -11.47 -2.03 0.79
CA GLU A 100 -11.68 -1.24 -0.41
C GLU A 100 -12.80 -0.23 -0.16
N HIS A 101 -12.62 0.99 -0.66
CA HIS A 101 -13.59 2.07 -0.61
C HIS A 101 -13.56 2.82 -1.93
N GLN A 102 -14.75 3.08 -2.47
CA GLN A 102 -14.90 3.87 -3.68
C GLN A 102 -15.03 5.34 -3.31
N ILE A 103 -14.04 6.15 -3.69
CA ILE A 103 -14.06 7.60 -3.53
C ILE A 103 -15.18 8.18 -4.39
N ARG A 104 -16.02 9.03 -3.79
CA ARG A 104 -17.26 9.52 -4.42
C ARG A 104 -17.21 10.98 -4.86
N ASP A 105 -16.35 11.77 -4.23
CA ASP A 105 -16.22 13.20 -4.49
C ASP A 105 -14.83 13.72 -4.07
N GLU A 106 -14.57 14.98 -4.37
CA GLU A 106 -13.28 15.64 -4.09
C GLU A 106 -12.98 15.77 -2.60
N THR A 107 -14.00 15.91 -1.76
CA THR A 107 -13.80 16.03 -0.30
C THR A 107 -13.39 14.68 0.29
N ASP A 108 -14.04 13.60 -0.15
CA ASP A 108 -13.67 12.23 0.20
C ASP A 108 -12.26 11.88 -0.30
N PHE A 109 -11.92 12.32 -1.51
CA PHE A 109 -10.56 12.19 -2.06
C PHE A 109 -9.52 12.87 -1.18
N ALA A 110 -9.73 14.15 -0.84
CA ALA A 110 -8.79 14.93 -0.02
C ALA A 110 -8.57 14.29 1.37
N ARG A 111 -9.65 13.83 2.03
CA ARG A 111 -9.53 13.14 3.33
C ARG A 111 -8.69 11.86 3.24
N HIS A 112 -8.88 11.07 2.18
CA HIS A 112 -8.12 9.84 2.00
C HIS A 112 -6.66 10.11 1.62
N MET A 113 -6.38 11.16 0.83
CA MET A 113 -5.01 11.64 0.56
C MET A 113 -4.29 11.96 1.87
N ASP A 114 -4.90 12.81 2.70
CA ASP A 114 -4.33 13.23 3.99
C ASP A 114 -4.10 12.04 4.91
N TYR A 115 -5.10 11.18 5.06
CA TYR A 115 -4.98 9.99 5.90
C TYR A 115 -3.84 9.06 5.45
N ILE A 116 -3.70 8.82 4.15
CA ILE A 116 -2.65 7.95 3.60
C ILE A 116 -1.27 8.54 3.88
N HIS A 117 -1.07 9.85 3.68
CA HIS A 117 0.23 10.47 3.91
C HIS A 117 0.54 10.65 5.39
N TYR A 118 -0.46 10.87 6.24
CA TYR A 118 -0.31 10.96 7.70
C TYR A 118 -0.08 9.59 8.38
N ASN A 119 -0.42 8.49 7.71
CA ASN A 119 -0.39 7.15 8.30
C ASN A 119 0.94 6.74 8.98
N PRO A 120 2.14 7.11 8.48
CA PRO A 120 3.40 6.83 9.18
C PRO A 120 3.49 7.48 10.56
N VAL A 121 2.96 8.70 10.72
CA VAL A 121 2.91 9.42 12.01
C VAL A 121 1.86 8.77 12.91
N LYS A 122 0.66 8.49 12.38
CA LYS A 122 -0.41 7.77 13.11
C LYS A 122 0.08 6.45 13.73
N HIS A 123 0.90 5.69 13.00
CA HIS A 123 1.45 4.41 13.48
C HIS A 123 2.78 4.55 14.24
N GLY A 124 3.24 5.78 14.52
CA GLY A 124 4.42 6.07 15.34
C GLY A 124 5.76 5.74 14.68
N TYR A 125 5.82 5.63 13.36
CA TYR A 125 7.06 5.34 12.64
C TYR A 125 7.96 6.56 12.40
N CYS A 126 7.39 7.76 12.49
CA CYS A 126 8.11 9.03 12.40
C CYS A 126 7.35 10.13 13.13
N GLN A 127 8.02 11.25 13.45
CA GLN A 127 7.39 12.40 14.11
C GLN A 127 6.76 13.35 13.11
N ARG A 128 7.27 13.37 11.88
CA ARG A 128 6.79 14.24 10.79
C ARG A 128 6.57 13.42 9.53
N VAL A 129 5.53 13.71 8.76
CA VAL A 129 5.22 13.01 7.50
C VAL A 129 6.40 13.04 6.51
N SER A 130 7.12 14.16 6.47
CA SER A 130 8.30 14.36 5.62
C SER A 130 9.48 13.45 5.95
N GLU A 131 9.52 12.82 7.12
CA GLU A 131 10.57 11.86 7.50
C GLU A 131 10.34 10.48 6.89
N TRP A 132 9.12 10.16 6.45
CA TRP A 132 8.81 8.84 5.90
C TRP A 132 9.12 8.78 4.40
N PRO A 133 10.09 7.96 3.95
CA PRO A 133 10.54 7.96 2.56
C PRO A 133 9.62 7.18 1.61
N TYR A 134 8.79 6.27 2.15
CA TYR A 134 8.05 5.30 1.34
C TYR A 134 6.60 5.73 1.08
N SER A 135 6.41 6.99 0.67
CA SER A 135 5.11 7.54 0.33
C SER A 135 5.19 8.44 -0.90
N THR A 136 4.02 8.74 -1.46
CA THR A 136 3.84 9.74 -2.52
C THR A 136 3.82 11.17 -2.01
N PHE A 137 3.88 11.40 -0.69
CA PHE A 137 3.87 12.74 -0.09
C PHE A 137 4.91 13.67 -0.71
N HIS A 138 6.15 13.19 -0.89
CA HIS A 138 7.26 13.94 -1.49
C HIS A 138 7.00 14.40 -2.93
N ARG A 139 6.15 13.69 -3.67
CA ARG A 139 5.69 14.12 -5.01
C ARG A 139 4.76 15.33 -4.86
N TYR A 140 3.77 15.22 -3.97
CA TYR A 140 2.80 16.29 -3.72
C TYR A 140 3.39 17.54 -3.08
N VAL A 141 4.48 17.41 -2.31
CA VAL A 141 5.26 18.57 -1.88
C VAL A 141 5.88 19.29 -3.08
N LYS A 142 6.50 18.55 -4.01
CA LYS A 142 7.11 19.14 -5.22
C LYS A 142 6.06 19.79 -6.12
N ASP A 143 4.87 19.24 -6.15
CA ASP A 143 3.74 19.75 -6.93
C ASP A 143 3.00 20.90 -6.21
N GLY A 144 3.42 21.28 -5.00
CA GLY A 144 2.86 22.42 -4.24
C GLY A 144 1.54 22.14 -3.53
N VAL A 145 1.14 20.87 -3.41
CA VAL A 145 -0.10 20.45 -2.73
C VAL A 145 0.07 20.36 -1.22
N TYR A 146 1.21 19.83 -0.75
CA TYR A 146 1.57 19.83 0.67
C TYR A 146 2.80 20.71 0.92
N SER A 147 2.90 21.25 2.14
CA SER A 147 4.13 21.84 2.64
C SER A 147 5.00 20.77 3.33
N MET A 148 6.32 20.99 3.42
CA MET A 148 7.25 20.04 4.06
C MET A 148 7.02 19.85 5.58
N ASP A 149 6.31 20.79 6.21
CA ASP A 149 5.92 20.79 7.61
C ASP A 149 4.49 20.29 7.86
N TRP A 150 3.74 19.94 6.81
CA TRP A 150 2.41 19.36 6.95
C TRP A 150 2.45 18.02 7.71
N GLY A 151 1.51 17.82 8.65
CA GLY A 151 1.38 16.58 9.40
C GLY A 151 2.50 16.33 10.44
N GLY A 152 3.10 17.40 10.98
CA GLY A 152 4.02 17.36 12.13
C GLY A 152 3.52 18.25 13.27
N ASP A 153 4.00 18.01 14.48
CA ASP A 153 3.74 18.84 15.69
C ASP A 153 2.28 18.83 16.20
N GLY A 154 1.67 17.65 16.26
CA GLY A 154 0.58 17.37 17.21
C GLY A 154 -0.82 17.91 16.87
N VAL A 155 -1.21 17.93 15.59
CA VAL A 155 -2.57 18.30 15.17
C VAL A 155 -3.28 17.17 14.41
N ASP A 156 -4.41 16.80 15.02
CA ASP A 156 -5.65 16.16 14.59
C ASP A 156 -5.71 14.71 14.09
N ASP A 157 -6.55 13.99 14.83
CA ASP A 157 -7.08 12.65 14.61
C ASP A 157 -7.84 12.63 13.27
N LEU A 158 -7.13 12.31 12.18
CA LEU A 158 -7.73 12.05 10.88
C LEU A 158 -8.59 10.78 10.97
N ALA A 159 -9.85 10.97 11.35
CA ALA A 159 -10.85 9.92 11.46
C ALA A 159 -11.16 9.34 10.07
N THR A 160 -10.43 8.29 9.71
CA THR A 160 -10.83 7.34 8.69
C THR A 160 -10.57 5.94 9.24
N GLY A 161 -11.62 5.11 9.20
CA GLY A 161 -11.65 3.79 9.80
C GLY A 161 -10.72 2.82 9.09
N GLU A 162 -9.78 2.26 9.85
CA GLU A 162 -9.13 0.98 9.53
C GLU A 162 -10.02 -0.20 9.96
#